data_AF-A0A7W1DKX3-F1
#
_entry.id   AF-A0A7W1DKX3-F1
#
_cell.length_a   1.000
_cell.length_b   1.000
_cell.length_c   1.000
_cell.angle_alpha   90.00
_cell.angle_beta   90.00
_cell.angle_gamma   90.00
#
_symmetry.space_group_name_H-M   'P 1'
#
loop_
_entity.id
_entity.type
_entity.pdbx_description
1 polymer ?
#
loop_
_entity_poly.entity_id
_entity_poly.type
_entity_poly.pdbx_seq_one_letter_code
_entity_poly.pdbx_strand_id
1 'polypeptide(L)'
;VFTGRDAGVLEEMSGLFRTPNYHVWTSTDFVGVEVCAAAKNCYALGAGFMEGILDRENESESQYRNYDYGAALFGQATRELGRFMELLGGESETPYGLAGVGDMFVTSMGGRNVKVGRLIGSGLRFSEARERMPGVTLEGAAAIEVIGGALPKLTERGIIGAEDFPLMRHLHAVVGADEPLNMPWHTFFGGEEESKAGKG
;
A
#
# COMPACT_ATOMS: atom_id res chain seq x y z
N VAL A 1 6.91 13.86 8.57
CA VAL A 1 5.88 14.92 8.66
C VAL A 1 5.31 14.86 10.07
N PHE A 2 5.24 15.96 10.79
CA PHE A 2 4.50 16.03 12.05
C PHE A 2 3.07 16.45 11.74
N THR A 3 2.09 15.76 12.31
CA THR A 3 0.69 16.05 12.09
C THR A 3 -0.06 16.21 13.40
N GLY A 4 -1.06 17.08 13.41
CA GLY A 4 -1.78 17.50 14.59
C GLY A 4 -2.81 18.57 14.27
N ARG A 5 -3.78 18.75 15.16
CA ARG A 5 -4.89 19.70 14.90
C ARG A 5 -4.53 21.15 15.23
N ASP A 6 -3.49 21.37 16.04
CA ASP A 6 -3.06 22.69 16.48
C ASP A 6 -1.73 23.07 15.79
N ALA A 7 -1.79 24.07 14.92
CA ALA A 7 -0.63 24.53 14.16
C ALA A 7 0.46 25.15 15.05
N GLY A 8 0.10 25.78 16.17
CA GLY A 8 1.05 26.36 17.11
C GLY A 8 1.89 25.28 17.80
N VAL A 9 1.24 24.21 18.26
CA VAL A 9 1.93 23.04 18.83
C VAL A 9 2.83 22.38 17.78
N LEU A 10 2.37 22.24 16.54
CA LEU A 10 3.18 21.67 15.46
C LEU A 10 4.43 22.49 15.17
N GLU A 11 4.33 23.82 15.15
CA GLU A 11 5.50 24.66 14.90
C GLU A 11 6.50 24.55 16.06
N GLU A 12 6.03 24.61 17.31
CA GLU A 12 6.88 24.42 18.49
C GLU A 12 7.61 23.07 18.45
N MET A 13 6.86 21.98 18.25
CA MET A 13 7.45 20.64 18.15
C MET A 13 8.40 20.53 16.96
N SER A 14 8.05 21.04 15.79
CA SER A 14 8.95 20.97 14.63
C SER A 14 10.25 21.74 14.87
N GLY A 15 10.19 22.89 15.55
CA GLY A 15 11.35 23.69 15.92
C GLY A 15 12.31 22.95 16.86
N LEU A 16 11.78 22.15 17.80
CA LEU A 16 12.59 21.35 18.72
C LEU A 16 13.35 20.20 18.04
N PHE A 17 12.83 19.67 16.92
CA PHE A 17 13.40 18.50 16.25
C PHE A 17 14.22 18.84 15.00
N ARG A 18 14.03 20.02 14.39
CA ARG A 18 14.76 20.42 13.17
C ARG A 18 16.27 20.50 13.43
N THR A 19 17.03 19.85 12.57
CA THR A 19 18.51 19.94 12.52
C THR A 19 18.96 20.12 11.07
N PRO A 20 20.24 20.41 10.78
CA PRO A 20 20.75 20.49 9.41
C PRO A 20 20.54 19.21 8.56
N ASN A 21 20.36 18.05 9.21
CA ASN A 21 20.17 16.75 8.55
C ASN A 21 18.77 16.16 8.79
N TYR A 22 17.94 16.80 9.62
CA TYR A 22 16.60 16.31 9.96
C TYR A 22 15.61 17.45 9.78
N HIS A 23 15.02 17.51 8.59
CA HIS A 23 14.01 18.50 8.25
C HIS A 23 12.63 18.00 8.66
N VAL A 24 11.87 18.86 9.34
CA VAL A 24 10.51 18.55 9.80
C VAL A 24 9.53 19.49 9.11
N TRP A 25 8.64 18.88 8.32
CA TRP A 25 7.45 19.51 7.75
C TRP A 25 6.25 19.19 8.63
N THR A 26 5.32 20.15 8.73
CA THR A 26 4.10 20.05 9.52
C THR A 26 2.88 19.97 8.61
N SER A 27 1.81 19.34 9.07
CA SER A 27 0.51 19.33 8.40
C SER A 27 -0.61 19.34 9.44
N THR A 28 -1.67 20.10 9.18
CA THR A 28 -2.90 20.07 9.97
C THR A 28 -3.90 19.03 9.47
N ASP A 29 -3.62 18.39 8.32
CA ASP A 29 -4.39 17.26 7.81
C ASP A 29 -4.06 15.99 8.62
N PHE A 30 -4.59 15.95 9.84
CA PHE A 30 -4.41 14.84 10.76
C PHE A 30 -4.91 13.52 10.16
N VAL A 31 -6.09 13.54 9.54
CA VAL A 31 -6.70 12.34 8.98
C VAL A 31 -5.90 11.83 7.79
N GLY A 32 -5.58 12.69 6.82
CA GLY A 32 -4.87 12.25 5.62
C GLY A 32 -3.46 11.72 5.91
N VAL A 33 -2.73 12.36 6.83
CA VAL A 33 -1.36 11.90 7.20
C VAL A 33 -1.42 10.54 7.90
N GLU A 34 -2.32 10.34 8.86
CA GLU A 34 -2.46 9.06 9.58
C GLU A 34 -2.94 7.94 8.66
N VAL A 35 -3.85 8.24 7.74
CA VAL A 35 -4.31 7.28 6.72
C VAL A 35 -3.16 6.85 5.81
N CYS A 36 -2.34 7.80 5.33
CA CYS A 36 -1.17 7.47 4.53
C CYS A 36 -0.17 6.62 5.33
N ALA A 37 0.10 6.98 6.57
CA ALA A 37 1.01 6.24 7.45
C ALA A 37 0.54 4.81 7.74
N ALA A 38 -0.77 4.60 7.90
CA ALA A 38 -1.36 3.28 8.09
C ALA A 38 -1.31 2.44 6.82
N ALA A 39 -1.71 3.02 5.68
CA ALA A 39 -1.83 2.29 4.41
C ALA A 39 -0.48 1.95 3.75
N LYS A 40 0.57 2.77 3.97
CA LYS A 40 1.89 2.56 3.33
C LYS A 40 2.46 1.17 3.58
N ASN A 41 2.28 0.63 4.79
CA ASN A 41 2.84 -0.67 5.18
C ASN A 41 2.12 -1.82 4.47
N CYS A 42 0.82 -1.66 4.19
CA CYS A 42 0.04 -2.59 3.37
C CYS A 42 0.61 -2.64 1.94
N TYR A 43 0.81 -1.47 1.34
CA TYR A 43 1.32 -1.38 -0.04
C TYR A 43 2.80 -1.78 -0.15
N ALA A 44 3.61 -1.53 0.87
CA ALA A 44 4.99 -2.01 0.93
C ALA A 44 5.06 -3.55 1.03
N LEU A 45 4.11 -4.19 1.71
CA LEU A 45 3.99 -5.65 1.66
C LEU A 45 3.69 -6.11 0.23
N GLY A 46 2.73 -5.47 -0.44
CA GLY A 46 2.44 -5.73 -1.85
C GLY A 46 3.62 -5.50 -2.77
N ALA A 47 4.41 -4.44 -2.56
CA ALA A 47 5.62 -4.16 -3.34
C ALA A 47 6.64 -5.31 -3.29
N GLY A 48 6.70 -6.02 -2.16
CA GLY A 48 7.53 -7.22 -2.04
C GLY A 48 7.15 -8.35 -2.99
N PHE A 49 5.89 -8.41 -3.45
CA PHE A 49 5.43 -9.46 -4.38
C PHE A 49 6.25 -9.47 -5.67
N MET A 50 6.62 -8.29 -6.20
CA MET A 50 7.43 -8.17 -7.41
C MET A 50 8.73 -8.97 -7.30
N GLU A 51 9.50 -8.75 -6.23
CA GLU A 51 10.77 -9.46 -6.02
C GLU A 51 10.57 -10.97 -5.96
N GLY A 52 9.50 -11.43 -5.31
CA GLY A 52 9.21 -12.86 -5.22
C GLY A 52 8.76 -13.47 -6.54
N ILE A 53 7.97 -12.73 -7.34
CA ILE A 53 7.56 -13.16 -8.68
C ILE A 53 8.79 -13.29 -9.59
N LEU A 54 9.69 -12.31 -9.57
CA LEU A 54 10.94 -12.34 -10.33
C LEU A 54 11.86 -13.49 -9.87
N ASP A 55 11.92 -13.78 -8.57
CA ASP A 55 12.66 -14.94 -8.06
C ASP A 55 12.11 -16.25 -8.65
N ARG A 56 10.78 -16.40 -8.70
CA ARG A 56 10.12 -17.59 -9.27
C ARG A 56 10.34 -17.72 -10.78
N GLU A 57 10.42 -16.60 -11.48
CA GLU A 57 10.66 -16.53 -12.93
C GLU A 57 12.16 -16.68 -13.27
N ASN A 58 13.05 -16.76 -12.26
CA ASN A 58 14.51 -16.75 -12.40
C ASN A 58 15.05 -15.47 -13.06
N GLU A 59 14.34 -14.36 -12.92
CA GLU A 59 14.68 -13.05 -13.48
C GLU A 59 15.27 -12.09 -12.44
N SER A 60 15.36 -12.49 -11.18
CA SER A 60 15.84 -11.63 -10.09
C SER A 60 17.26 -11.10 -10.29
N GLU A 61 18.12 -11.85 -10.97
CA GLU A 61 19.51 -11.47 -11.31
C GLU A 61 19.67 -10.98 -12.76
N SER A 62 18.57 -10.79 -13.49
CA SER A 62 18.61 -10.27 -14.86
C SER A 62 19.19 -8.86 -14.89
N GLN A 63 20.06 -8.58 -15.86
CA GLN A 63 20.53 -7.20 -16.12
C GLN A 63 19.37 -6.27 -16.51
N TYR A 64 18.30 -6.82 -17.08
CA TYR A 64 17.06 -6.12 -17.39
C TYR A 64 15.97 -6.62 -16.44
N ARG A 65 15.89 -5.98 -15.26
CA ARG A 65 14.85 -6.28 -14.27
C ARG A 65 13.50 -5.71 -14.73
N ASN A 66 12.47 -6.53 -14.70
CA ASN A 66 11.11 -6.10 -15.00
C ASN A 66 10.52 -5.36 -13.79
N TYR A 67 10.54 -4.02 -13.85
CA TYR A 67 9.96 -3.14 -12.84
C TYR A 67 8.49 -2.81 -13.09
N ASP A 68 7.88 -3.33 -14.16
CA ASP A 68 6.54 -2.94 -14.56
C ASP A 68 5.50 -3.36 -13.51
N TYR A 69 5.69 -4.53 -12.89
CA TYR A 69 4.85 -4.99 -11.78
C TYR A 69 4.90 -4.04 -10.58
N GLY A 70 6.12 -3.65 -10.18
CA GLY A 70 6.32 -2.72 -9.07
C GLY A 70 5.73 -1.35 -9.39
N ALA A 71 5.90 -0.86 -10.62
CA ALA A 71 5.35 0.41 -11.08
C ALA A 71 3.81 0.39 -11.11
N ALA A 72 3.20 -0.68 -11.62
CA ALA A 72 1.75 -0.84 -11.66
C ALA A 72 1.15 -0.90 -10.24
N LEU A 73 1.75 -1.67 -9.34
CA LEU A 73 1.31 -1.76 -7.94
C LEU A 73 1.46 -0.43 -7.22
N PHE A 74 2.61 0.25 -7.36
CA PHE A 74 2.86 1.55 -6.74
C PHE A 74 1.91 2.64 -7.27
N GLY A 75 1.65 2.63 -8.58
CA GLY A 75 0.69 3.53 -9.22
C GLY A 75 -0.73 3.29 -8.70
N GLN A 76 -1.16 2.03 -8.60
CA GLN A 76 -2.47 1.69 -8.05
C GLN A 76 -2.57 2.05 -6.55
N ALA A 77 -1.55 1.75 -5.76
CA ALA A 77 -1.47 2.14 -4.35
C ALA A 77 -1.63 3.65 -4.16
N THR A 78 -0.98 4.45 -5.01
CA THR A 78 -1.11 5.92 -5.01
C THR A 78 -2.55 6.35 -5.29
N ARG A 79 -3.24 5.71 -6.23
CA ARG A 79 -4.67 5.98 -6.52
C ARG A 79 -5.56 5.65 -5.33
N GLU A 80 -5.27 4.55 -4.64
CA GLU A 80 -6.04 4.13 -3.46
C GLU A 80 -5.79 5.04 -2.25
N LEU A 81 -4.59 5.59 -2.07
CA LEU A 81 -4.35 6.66 -1.10
C LEU A 81 -5.25 7.87 -1.38
N GLY A 82 -5.36 8.30 -2.65
CA GLY A 82 -6.29 9.35 -3.06
C GLY A 82 -7.74 9.04 -2.71
N ARG A 83 -8.21 7.83 -3.05
CA ARG A 83 -9.58 7.38 -2.72
C ARG A 83 -9.84 7.32 -1.22
N PHE A 84 -8.84 7.00 -0.39
CA PHE A 84 -9.02 7.08 1.05
C PHE A 84 -9.24 8.51 1.55
N MET A 85 -8.63 9.52 0.91
CA MET A 85 -8.88 10.93 1.27
C MET A 85 -10.35 11.30 1.03
N GLU A 86 -10.89 10.91 -0.13
CA GLU A 86 -12.29 11.11 -0.48
C GLU A 86 -13.25 10.40 0.50
N LEU A 87 -12.89 9.18 0.91
CA LEU A 87 -13.71 8.36 1.81
C LEU A 87 -13.67 8.84 3.27
N LEU A 88 -12.51 9.25 3.78
CA LEU A 88 -12.28 9.50 5.21
C LEU A 88 -12.21 10.99 5.58
N GLY A 89 -12.17 11.89 4.59
CA GLY A 89 -12.15 13.34 4.80
C GLY A 89 -10.75 13.91 5.06
N GLY A 90 -9.75 13.47 4.31
CA GLY A 90 -8.39 14.06 4.27
C GLY A 90 -8.22 15.06 3.12
N GLU A 91 -7.08 15.75 3.06
CA GLU A 91 -6.76 16.65 1.95
C GLU A 91 -6.30 15.85 0.72
N SER A 92 -6.81 16.21 -0.46
CA SER A 92 -6.51 15.51 -1.72
C SER A 92 -5.03 15.52 -2.09
N GLU A 93 -4.26 16.51 -1.60
CA GLU A 93 -2.83 16.66 -1.88
C GLU A 93 -1.94 15.82 -0.97
N THR A 94 -2.42 15.41 0.22
CA THR A 94 -1.63 14.66 1.21
C THR A 94 -1.01 13.36 0.65
N PRO A 95 -1.74 12.55 -0.14
CA PRO A 95 -1.18 11.37 -0.80
C PRO A 95 0.04 11.65 -1.68
N TYR A 96 0.12 12.82 -2.32
CA TYR A 96 1.19 13.14 -3.27
C TYR A 96 2.43 13.75 -2.58
N GLY A 97 2.35 14.03 -1.28
CA GLY A 97 3.44 14.58 -0.48
C GLY A 97 4.31 13.52 0.21
N LEU A 98 5.13 14.00 1.17
CA LEU A 98 6.03 13.16 1.94
C LEU A 98 5.32 12.11 2.81
N ALA A 99 4.11 12.39 3.30
CA ALA A 99 3.34 11.46 4.12
C ALA A 99 2.77 10.28 3.31
N GLY A 100 2.40 10.53 2.05
CA GLY A 100 1.89 9.51 1.13
C GLY A 100 2.99 8.86 0.31
N VAL A 101 3.10 9.21 -0.97
CA VAL A 101 4.03 8.58 -1.93
C VAL A 101 5.49 8.62 -1.49
N GLY A 102 5.92 9.68 -0.78
CA GLY A 102 7.30 9.78 -0.30
C GLY A 102 7.65 8.68 0.70
N ASP A 103 6.83 8.52 1.75
CA ASP A 103 7.03 7.50 2.77
C ASP A 103 6.72 6.09 2.23
N MET A 104 5.71 5.97 1.36
CA MET A 104 5.42 4.72 0.66
C MET A 104 6.59 4.25 -0.19
N PHE A 105 7.25 5.16 -0.92
CA PHE A 105 8.44 4.85 -1.73
C PHE A 105 9.56 4.28 -0.86
N VAL A 106 10.00 5.01 0.17
CA VAL A 106 11.13 4.54 1.01
C VAL A 106 10.78 3.26 1.77
N THR A 107 9.53 3.09 2.20
CA THR A 107 9.06 1.86 2.87
C THR A 107 9.03 0.67 1.90
N SER A 108 8.77 0.91 0.61
CA SER A 108 8.76 -0.15 -0.41
C SER A 108 10.16 -0.62 -0.81
N MET A 109 11.21 0.16 -0.51
CA MET A 109 12.60 -0.21 -0.80
C MET A 109 13.16 -1.31 0.11
N GLY A 110 12.46 -1.67 1.19
CA GLY A 110 12.88 -2.78 2.04
C GLY A 110 12.20 -2.86 3.41
N GLY A 111 12.68 -3.79 4.23
CA GLY A 111 12.16 -4.01 5.58
C GLY A 111 11.26 -5.23 5.70
N ARG A 112 10.62 -5.36 6.86
CA ARG A 112 9.92 -6.59 7.29
C ARG A 112 8.68 -6.89 6.44
N ASN A 113 7.90 -5.87 6.08
CA ASN A 113 6.72 -6.01 5.22
C ASN A 113 7.10 -6.41 3.79
N VAL A 114 8.11 -5.76 3.20
CA VAL A 114 8.64 -6.13 1.87
C VAL A 114 9.18 -7.55 1.88
N LYS A 115 9.89 -7.97 2.94
CA LYS A 115 10.44 -9.33 3.06
C LYS A 115 9.36 -10.40 3.11
N VAL A 116 8.28 -10.21 3.87
CA VAL A 116 7.16 -11.18 3.86
C VAL A 116 6.44 -11.17 2.51
N GLY A 117 6.29 -10.00 1.89
CA GLY A 117 5.78 -9.87 0.53
C GLY A 117 6.59 -10.69 -0.48
N ARG A 118 7.92 -10.61 -0.45
CA ARG A 118 8.78 -11.42 -1.33
C ARG A 118 8.58 -12.92 -1.15
N LEU A 119 8.42 -13.39 0.08
CA LEU A 119 8.13 -14.80 0.35
C LEU A 119 6.80 -15.22 -0.29
N ILE A 120 5.76 -14.39 -0.17
CA ILE A 120 4.47 -14.64 -0.80
C ILE A 120 4.60 -14.63 -2.33
N GLY A 121 5.31 -13.63 -2.88
CA GLY A 121 5.59 -13.51 -4.31
C GLY A 121 6.28 -14.74 -4.91
N SER A 122 7.15 -15.41 -4.13
CA SER A 122 7.82 -16.65 -4.54
C SER A 122 6.90 -17.88 -4.58
N GLY A 123 5.63 -17.74 -4.17
CA GLY A 123 4.59 -18.76 -4.26
C GLY A 123 4.14 -19.34 -2.93
N LEU A 124 4.61 -18.82 -1.80
CA LEU A 124 4.11 -19.23 -0.48
C LEU A 124 2.79 -18.56 -0.15
N ARG A 125 1.96 -19.24 0.64
CA ARG A 125 0.82 -18.61 1.32
C ARG A 125 1.32 -17.70 2.45
N PHE A 126 0.48 -16.77 2.90
CA PHE A 126 0.85 -15.84 3.96
C PHE A 126 1.17 -16.59 5.26
N SER A 127 0.38 -17.60 5.61
CA SER A 127 0.60 -18.48 6.76
C SER A 127 2.01 -19.11 6.75
N GLU A 128 2.42 -19.68 5.61
CA GLU A 128 3.74 -20.29 5.42
C GLU A 128 4.87 -19.24 5.47
N ALA A 129 4.67 -18.09 4.83
CA ALA A 129 5.63 -16.98 4.87
C ALA A 129 5.81 -16.43 6.30
N ARG A 130 4.71 -16.39 7.08
CA ARG A 130 4.70 -15.95 8.47
C ARG A 130 5.50 -16.88 9.37
N GLU A 131 5.38 -18.20 9.19
CA GLU A 131 6.15 -19.20 9.92
C GLU A 131 7.66 -19.05 9.72
N ARG A 132 8.09 -18.59 8.52
CA ARG A 132 9.51 -18.31 8.22
C ARG A 132 10.03 -17.01 8.85
N MET A 133 9.17 -16.23 9.50
CA MET A 133 9.51 -14.95 10.14
C MET A 133 9.04 -14.92 11.61
N PRO A 134 9.45 -15.90 12.46
CA PRO A 134 8.99 -15.97 13.84
C PRO A 134 9.48 -14.77 14.64
N GLY A 135 8.63 -14.25 15.54
CA GLY A 135 8.96 -13.11 16.40
C GLY A 135 9.05 -11.75 15.70
N VAL A 136 8.79 -11.68 14.39
CA VAL A 136 8.79 -10.42 13.64
C VAL A 136 7.40 -9.77 13.70
N THR A 137 7.30 -8.48 14.02
CA THR A 137 6.03 -7.74 13.88
C THR A 137 5.81 -7.35 12.41
N LEU A 138 4.61 -7.64 11.89
CA LEU A 138 4.18 -7.30 10.52
C LEU A 138 2.98 -6.33 10.59
N GLU A 139 3.28 -5.05 10.81
CA GLU A 139 2.25 -4.00 10.90
C GLU A 139 1.42 -3.89 9.61
N GLY A 140 2.03 -4.14 8.45
CA GLY A 140 1.32 -4.14 7.17
C GLY A 140 0.26 -5.23 7.12
N ALA A 141 0.56 -6.44 7.58
CA ALA A 141 -0.41 -7.52 7.63
C ALA A 141 -1.57 -7.20 8.60
N ALA A 142 -1.27 -6.68 9.79
CA ALA A 142 -2.29 -6.26 10.74
C ALA A 142 -3.18 -5.14 10.19
N ALA A 143 -2.60 -4.17 9.47
CA ALA A 143 -3.35 -3.09 8.85
C ALA A 143 -4.20 -3.59 7.68
N ILE A 144 -3.72 -4.54 6.87
CA ILE A 144 -4.48 -5.18 5.79
C ILE A 144 -5.74 -5.87 6.34
N GLU A 145 -5.63 -6.60 7.45
CA GLU A 145 -6.78 -7.27 8.11
C GLU A 145 -7.86 -6.26 8.51
N VAL A 146 -7.45 -5.15 9.12
CA VAL A 146 -8.39 -4.13 9.61
C VAL A 146 -9.01 -3.34 8.45
N ILE A 147 -8.17 -2.81 7.55
CA ILE A 147 -8.61 -1.95 6.45
C ILE A 147 -9.39 -2.78 5.43
N GLY A 148 -8.80 -3.88 4.97
CA GLY A 148 -9.40 -4.79 3.99
C GLY A 148 -10.69 -5.44 4.47
N GLY A 149 -10.71 -5.88 5.74
CA GLY A 149 -11.91 -6.47 6.34
C GLY A 149 -13.07 -5.49 6.54
N ALA A 150 -12.81 -4.18 6.45
CA ALA A 150 -13.85 -3.15 6.47
C ALA A 150 -14.49 -2.92 5.08
N LEU A 151 -13.75 -3.15 3.98
CA LEU A 151 -14.20 -2.80 2.63
C LEU A 151 -15.51 -3.50 2.22
N PRO A 152 -15.73 -4.81 2.46
CA PRO A 152 -17.02 -5.46 2.14
C PRO A 152 -18.20 -4.80 2.85
N LYS A 153 -18.04 -4.44 4.13
CA LYS A 153 -19.09 -3.79 4.94
C LYS A 153 -19.41 -2.39 4.42
N LEU A 154 -18.41 -1.66 3.91
CA LEU A 154 -18.62 -0.35 3.29
C LEU A 154 -19.35 -0.48 1.94
N THR A 155 -19.04 -1.52 1.17
CA THR A 155 -19.76 -1.85 -0.07
C THR A 155 -21.21 -2.22 0.19
N GLU A 156 -21.50 -3.08 1.17
CA GLU A 156 -22.87 -3.46 1.56
C GLU A 156 -23.71 -2.25 1.96
N ARG A 157 -23.08 -1.23 2.55
CA ARG A 157 -23.72 0.03 2.95
C ARG A 157 -23.86 1.03 1.79
N GLY A 158 -23.33 0.71 0.61
CA GLY A 158 -23.33 1.62 -0.56
C GLY A 158 -22.42 2.84 -0.39
N ILE A 159 -21.45 2.80 0.53
CA ILE A 159 -20.51 3.91 0.77
C ILE A 159 -19.39 3.92 -0.30
N ILE A 160 -18.97 2.73 -0.74
CA ILE A 160 -17.97 2.54 -1.80
C ILE A 160 -18.50 1.51 -2.81
N GLY A 161 -18.00 1.56 -4.04
CA GLY A 161 -18.26 0.57 -5.07
C GLY A 161 -17.63 -0.79 -4.76
N ALA A 162 -18.13 -1.85 -5.42
CA ALA A 162 -17.55 -3.19 -5.32
C ALA A 162 -16.12 -3.25 -5.89
N GLU A 163 -15.87 -2.47 -6.95
CA GLU A 163 -14.59 -2.38 -7.65
C GLU A 163 -13.62 -1.34 -7.04
N ASP A 164 -14.03 -0.65 -5.97
CA ASP A 164 -13.15 0.31 -5.30
C ASP A 164 -12.10 -0.42 -4.46
N PHE A 165 -10.89 0.14 -4.41
CA PHE A 165 -9.73 -0.39 -3.66
C PHE A 165 -9.30 -1.82 -4.08
N PRO A 166 -9.12 -2.10 -5.39
CA PRO A 166 -8.80 -3.45 -5.86
C PRO A 166 -7.50 -4.02 -5.29
N LEU A 167 -6.47 -3.19 -5.08
CA LEU A 167 -5.21 -3.64 -4.48
C LEU A 167 -5.39 -3.95 -2.99
N MET A 168 -6.02 -3.09 -2.19
CA MET A 168 -6.27 -3.38 -0.78
C MET A 168 -7.16 -4.62 -0.59
N ARG A 169 -8.18 -4.81 -1.44
CA ARG A 169 -9.00 -6.03 -1.44
C ARG A 169 -8.17 -7.27 -1.74
N HIS A 170 -7.29 -7.19 -2.74
CA HIS A 170 -6.43 -8.30 -3.09
C HIS A 170 -5.42 -8.62 -1.97
N LEU A 171 -4.81 -7.60 -1.37
CA LEU A 171 -3.94 -7.77 -0.21
C LEU A 171 -4.68 -8.48 0.93
N HIS A 172 -5.94 -8.12 1.18
CA HIS A 172 -6.76 -8.78 2.19
C HIS A 172 -7.13 -10.22 1.85
N ALA A 173 -7.40 -10.54 0.58
CA ALA A 173 -7.59 -11.93 0.17
C ALA A 173 -6.34 -12.78 0.44
N VAL A 174 -5.16 -12.26 0.07
CA VAL A 174 -3.87 -12.95 0.25
C VAL A 174 -3.47 -13.08 1.72
N VAL A 175 -3.62 -12.01 2.50
CA VAL A 175 -3.15 -11.97 3.90
C VAL A 175 -4.22 -12.44 4.88
N GLY A 176 -5.45 -11.95 4.76
CA GLY A 176 -6.52 -12.23 5.71
C GLY A 176 -7.29 -13.52 5.42
N ALA A 177 -7.42 -13.91 4.16
CA ALA A 177 -8.06 -15.17 3.76
C ALA A 177 -7.05 -16.27 3.37
N ASP A 178 -5.74 -15.99 3.47
CA ASP A 178 -4.64 -16.90 3.11
C ASP A 178 -4.76 -17.47 1.68
N GLU A 179 -5.33 -16.68 0.76
CA GLU A 179 -5.48 -17.08 -0.64
C GLU A 179 -4.11 -17.06 -1.37
N PRO A 180 -3.90 -17.94 -2.36
CA PRO A 180 -2.72 -17.89 -3.20
C PRO A 180 -2.61 -16.54 -3.93
N LEU A 181 -1.37 -16.03 -4.06
CA LEU A 181 -1.13 -14.80 -4.80
C LEU A 181 -1.51 -14.96 -6.29
N ASN A 182 -2.44 -14.13 -6.73
CA ASN A 182 -2.84 -14.01 -8.12
C ASN A 182 -3.23 -12.55 -8.42
N MET A 183 -2.27 -11.78 -8.93
CA MET A 183 -2.41 -10.32 -9.05
C MET A 183 -3.55 -9.93 -10.02
N PRO A 184 -4.51 -9.07 -9.58
CA PRO A 184 -5.66 -8.69 -10.38
C PRO A 184 -5.36 -7.49 -11.28
N TRP A 185 -4.32 -7.58 -12.12
CA TRP A 185 -3.81 -6.45 -12.92
C TRP A 185 -4.90 -5.75 -13.74
N HIS A 186 -5.83 -6.52 -14.31
CA HIS A 186 -6.96 -6.05 -15.11
C HIS A 186 -7.96 -5.15 -14.36
N THR A 187 -7.87 -5.04 -13.03
CA THR A 187 -8.73 -4.17 -12.21
C THR A 187 -8.07 -2.83 -11.87
N PHE A 188 -6.77 -2.71 -12.09
CA PHE A 188 -6.02 -1.51 -11.71
C PHE A 188 -6.33 -0.36 -12.68
N PHE A 189 -6.07 0.87 -12.23
CA PHE A 189 -6.23 2.09 -13.03
C PHE A 189 -7.65 2.35 -13.57
N GLY A 190 -8.67 1.69 -13.03
CA GLY A 190 -10.06 1.80 -13.47
C GLY A 190 -10.58 0.60 -14.28
N GLY A 191 -9.76 -0.43 -14.43
CA GLY A 191 -10.09 -1.66 -15.14
C GLY A 191 -9.68 -1.62 -16.61
N GLU A 192 -9.41 -2.79 -17.19
CA GLU A 192 -9.36 -2.95 -18.65
C GLU A 192 -10.81 -2.88 -19.18
N GLU A 193 -11.08 -2.02 -20.16
CA GLU A 193 -12.33 -2.12 -20.91
C GLU A 193 -12.35 -3.51 -21.57
N GLU A 194 -13.40 -4.30 -21.33
CA GLU A 194 -13.64 -5.49 -22.13
C GLU A 194 -13.60 -5.07 -23.60
N SER A 195 -12.56 -5.50 -24.31
CA SER A 195 -12.46 -5.24 -25.73
C SER A 195 -13.78 -5.68 -26.34
N LYS A 196 -14.41 -4.82 -27.14
CA LYS A 196 -15.57 -5.18 -27.98
C LYS A 196 -15.13 -6.24 -29.00
N ALA A 197 -14.87 -7.45 -28.55
CA ALA A 197 -14.66 -8.61 -29.37
C ALA A 197 -16.06 -9.07 -29.82
N GLY A 198 -16.38 -8.76 -31.07
CA GLY A 198 -17.54 -9.31 -31.76
C GLY A 198 -18.57 -8.26 -32.20
N LYS A 199 -18.30 -7.65 -33.36
CA LYS A 199 -19.28 -7.33 -34.42
C LYS A 199 -18.53 -6.72 -35.60
N GLY A 200 -18.00 -7.61 -36.44
CA GLY A 200 -17.57 -7.35 -37.81
C GLY A 200 -17.98 -8.56 -38.65
#